data_AF-A0A973B1R0-F1
#
_entry.id   AF-A0A973B1R0-F1
#
_cell.length_a   1.000
_cell.length_b   1.000
_cell.length_c   1.000
_cell.angle_alpha   90.00
_cell.angle_beta   90.00
_cell.angle_gamma   90.00
#
_symmetry.space_group_name_H-M   'P 1'
#
loop_
_entity.id
_entity.type
_entity.pdbx_description
1 polymer ?
#
loop_
_entity_poly.entity_id
_entity_poly.type
_entity_poly.pdbx_seq_one_letter_code
_entity_poly.pdbx_strand_id
1 'polypeptide(L)' 'MANARETYHGFISLQARGVLALPPEVRKRLLLDSPGAQVEVTEREDGVIELRPQVPVPASQAWFWTDAW' A
#
# COMPACT_ATOMS: atom_id res chain seq x y z
N MET A 1 -10.59 -5.87 24.22
CA MET A 1 -9.41 -4.98 24.20
C MET A 1 -8.51 -5.46 23.07
N ALA A 2 -8.62 -4.90 21.87
CA ALA A 2 -7.81 -5.34 20.73
C ALA A 2 -6.44 -4.62 20.78
N ASN A 3 -5.36 -5.40 20.74
CA ASN A 3 -3.97 -4.93 20.77
C ASN A 3 -3.74 -3.81 19.74
N ALA A 4 -3.21 -2.67 20.19
CA ALA A 4 -2.62 -1.66 19.32
C ALA A 4 -1.43 -2.31 18.61
N ARG A 5 -1.66 -2.82 17.40
CA ARG A 5 -0.59 -3.32 16.51
C ARG A 5 0.42 -2.19 16.33
N GLU A 6 1.68 -2.42 16.69
CA GLU A 6 2.77 -1.45 16.55
C GLU A 6 2.72 -0.73 15.20
N THR A 7 2.35 0.54 15.18
CA THR A 7 2.36 1.36 13.96
C THR A 7 3.80 1.77 13.65
N TYR A 8 4.21 1.70 12.38
CA TYR A 8 5.56 2.17 11.99
C TYR A 8 5.62 3.69 12.18
N HIS A 9 6.65 4.17 12.88
CA HIS A 9 6.95 5.59 13.00
C HIS A 9 8.44 5.81 12.80
N GLY A 10 8.80 6.68 11.86
CA GLY A 10 10.18 6.97 11.51
C GLY A 10 10.26 7.93 10.33
N PHE A 11 11.46 8.40 10.03
CA PHE A 11 11.72 9.27 8.91
C PHE A 11 12.12 8.46 7.67
N ILE A 12 11.62 8.86 6.51
CA ILE A 12 12.07 8.37 5.20
C ILE A 12 12.46 9.57 4.34
N SER A 13 13.43 9.38 3.45
CA SER A 13 13.91 10.46 2.57
C SER A 13 13.08 10.52 1.30
N LEU A 14 12.72 11.74 0.88
CA LEU A 14 12.21 11.99 -0.46
C LEU A 14 13.36 11.88 -1.46
N GLN A 15 13.29 10.88 -2.32
CA GLN A 15 14.25 10.69 -3.40
C GLN A 15 13.89 11.57 -4.61
N ALA A 16 14.75 11.55 -5.63
CA ALA A 16 14.53 12.29 -6.87
C ALA A 16 13.15 11.97 -7.48
N ARG A 17 12.53 12.98 -8.10
CA ARG A 17 11.19 12.88 -8.73
C ARG A 17 10.06 12.49 -7.76
N GLY A 18 10.22 12.76 -6.47
CA GLY A 18 9.15 12.60 -5.49
C GLY A 18 8.94 11.16 -5.00
N VAL A 19 9.94 10.29 -5.15
CA VAL A 19 9.83 8.89 -4.73
C VAL A 19 10.03 8.75 -3.23
N LEU A 20 9.06 8.15 -2.54
CA LEU A 20 9.14 7.75 -1.13
C LEU A 20 9.19 6.21 -1.04
N ALA A 21 10.28 5.67 -0.52
CA ALA A 21 10.40 4.24 -0.32
C ALA A 21 9.78 3.83 1.03
N LEU A 22 8.66 3.11 0.99
CA LEU A 22 8.05 2.56 2.20
C LEU A 22 8.94 1.44 2.78
N PRO A 23 9.14 1.39 4.12
CA PRO A 23 9.89 0.32 4.77
C PRO A 23 9.32 -1.07 4.48
N PRO A 24 10.15 -2.12 4.37
CA PRO A 24 9.70 -3.48 4.05
C PRO A 24 8.60 -4.02 4.99
N GLU A 25 8.68 -3.74 6.28
CA GLU A 25 7.71 -4.15 7.29
C GLU A 25 6.34 -3.48 7.08
N VAL A 26 6.31 -2.23 6.60
CA VAL A 26 5.08 -1.53 6.24
C VAL A 26 4.46 -2.16 4.99
N ARG A 27 5.27 -2.38 3.95
CA ARG A 27 4.77 -2.98 2.68
C ARG A 27 4.20 -4.38 2.89
N LYS A 28 4.90 -5.24 3.63
CA LYS A 28 4.45 -6.60 3.95
C LYS A 28 3.17 -6.61 4.77
N ARG A 29 3.11 -5.79 5.83
CA ARG A 29 1.95 -5.72 6.72
C ARG A 29 0.69 -5.21 6.01
N LEU A 30 0.86 -4.31 5.03
CA LEU A 30 -0.22 -3.69 4.27
C LEU A 30 -0.45 -4.35 2.90
N LEU A 31 0.21 -5.48 2.62
CA LEU A 31 0.11 -6.23 1.36
C LEU A 31 0.42 -5.38 0.10
N LEU A 32 1.29 -4.39 0.23
CA LEU A 32 1.69 -3.51 -0.87
C LEU A 32 2.72 -4.14 -1.82
N ASP A 33 3.28 -5.31 -1.45
CA ASP A 33 4.11 -6.10 -2.35
C ASP A 33 3.27 -7.00 -3.29
N SER A 34 1.93 -6.99 -3.16
CA SER A 34 1.03 -7.76 -4.02
C SER A 34 0.86 -7.12 -5.41
N PRO A 35 0.74 -7.91 -6.50
CA PRO A 35 0.46 -7.38 -7.84
C PRO A 35 -0.81 -6.52 -7.84
N GLY A 36 -0.72 -5.33 -8.43
CA GLY A 36 -1.85 -4.40 -8.52
C GLY A 36 -2.18 -3.66 -7.23
N ALA A 37 -1.38 -3.79 -6.17
CA ALA A 37 -1.54 -2.97 -4.97
C ALA A 37 -1.42 -1.49 -5.31
N GLN A 38 -2.37 -0.69 -4.82
CA GLN A 38 -2.42 0.76 -5.00
C GLN A 38 -2.39 1.45 -3.65
N VAL A 39 -2.09 2.75 -3.66
CA VAL A 39 -2.17 3.62 -2.49
C VAL A 39 -2.94 4.85 -2.90
N GLU A 40 -4.04 5.14 -2.21
CA GLU A 40 -4.70 6.43 -2.31
C GLU A 40 -3.85 7.46 -1.55
N VAL A 41 -3.64 8.62 -2.16
CA VAL A 41 -2.93 9.75 -1.58
C VAL A 41 -3.92 10.88 -1.34
N THR A 42 -4.05 11.34 -0.09
CA THR A 42 -4.84 12.52 0.26
C THR A 42 -3.95 13.53 0.96
N GLU A 43 -3.86 14.73 0.41
CA GLU A 43 -3.37 15.89 1.16
C GLU A 43 -4.52 16.46 1.98
N ARG A 44 -4.33 16.55 3.30
CA ARG A 44 -5.30 17.13 4.23
C ARG A 44 -4.98 18.60 4.47
N GLU A 45 -5.99 19.36 4.93
CA GLU A 45 -5.83 20.79 5.24
C GLU A 45 -4.79 21.07 6.33
N ASP A 46 -4.53 20.10 7.22
CA ASP A 46 -3.51 20.19 8.27
C ASP A 46 -2.08 19.86 7.78
N GLY A 47 -1.90 19.66 6.47
CA GLY A 47 -0.61 19.35 5.85
C GLY A 47 -0.19 17.89 6.00
N VAL A 48 -1.05 17.02 6.55
CA VAL A 48 -0.79 15.58 6.61
C VAL A 48 -1.01 14.97 5.23
N ILE A 49 0.00 14.25 4.73
CA ILE A 49 -0.14 13.35 3.59
C ILE A 49 -0.60 11.99 4.12
N GLU A 50 -1.86 11.66 3.88
CA GLU A 50 -2.42 10.37 4.26
C GLU A 50 -2.31 9.39 3.09
N LEU A 51 -1.73 8.21 3.37
CA LEU A 51 -1.57 7.12 2.42
C LEU A 51 -2.46 5.96 2.85
N ARG A 52 -3.46 5.61 2.04
CA ARG A 52 -4.36 4.48 2.32
C ARG A 52 -4.10 3.34 1.33
N PRO A 53 -3.60 2.18 1.79
CA PRO A 53 -3.49 1.00 0.95
C PRO A 53 -4.85 0.63 0.35
N GLN A 54 -4.89 0.51 -0.97
CA GLN A 54 -5.98 -0.09 -1.71
C GLN A 54 -5.46 -1.43 -2.22
N VAL A 55 -5.71 -2.48 -1.45
CA VAL A 55 -5.48 -3.84 -1.93
C VAL A 55 -6.69 -4.19 -2.78
N PRO A 56 -6.54 -4.39 -4.10
CA PRO A 56 -7.66 -4.85 -4.90
C PRO A 56 -8.18 -6.17 -4.31
N VAL A 57 -9.49 -6.23 -4.06
CA VAL A 57 -10.15 -7.46 -3.59
C VAL A 57 -9.82 -8.62 -4.56
N PRO A 58 -9.50 -9.83 -4.08
CA PRO A 58 -9.06 -10.93 -4.93
C PRO A 58 -10.11 -11.42 -5.94
N ALA A 59 -9.69 -11.54 -7.20
CA ALA A 59 -9.83 -12.70 -8.10
C ALA A 59 -11.17 -13.47 -8.25
N SER A 60 -12.33 -12.99 -7.79
CA SER A 60 -13.62 -13.58 -8.23
C SER A 60 -13.99 -13.23 -9.68
N GLN A 61 -13.09 -12.54 -10.39
CA GLN A 61 -13.13 -12.27 -11.84
C GLN A 61 -11.86 -12.75 -12.56
N ALA A 62 -11.09 -13.67 -11.98
CA ALA A 62 -9.85 -14.21 -12.56
C ALA A 62 -10.07 -15.46 -13.45
N TRP A 63 -11.13 -15.53 -14.25
CA TRP A 63 -11.39 -16.67 -15.17
C TRP A 63 -10.93 -16.44 -16.61
N PHE A 64 -10.17 -15.40 -16.90
CA PHE A 64 -9.71 -15.13 -18.27
C PHE A 64 -8.22 -15.42 -18.48
N TRP A 65 -7.71 -16.53 -17.95
CA TRP A 65 -6.45 -17.14 -18.40
C TRP A 65 -6.49 -18.64 -18.15
N THR A 66 -7.19 -19.38 -19.02
CA THR A 66 -6.87 -20.78 -19.28
C THR A 66 -6.40 -20.89 -20.72
N ASP A 67 -5.15 -21.34 -20.91
CA ASP A 67 -4.62 -21.79 -22.22
C ASP A 67 -5.36 -23.05 -22.65
N ALA A 68 -6.52 -22.88 -23.29
CA ALA A 68 -7.17 -23.96 -24.03
C ALA A 68 -8.01 -23.41 -25.19
N TRP A 69 -7.36 -22.95 -26.26
CA TRP A 69 -7.79 -23.14 -27.64
C TRP A 69 -6.56 -23.32 -28.53
#